data_AF-H3BZZ8-F1
#
_entry.id   AF-H3BZZ8-F1
#
_cell.length_a   1.000
_cell.length_b   1.000
_cell.length_c   1.000
_cell.angle_alpha   90.00
_cell.angle_beta   90.00
_cell.angle_gamma   90.00
#
_symmetry.space_group_name_H-M   'P 1'
#
loop_
_entity.id
_entity.type
_entity.pdbx_description
1 polymer ?
#
loop_
_entity_poly.entity_id
_entity_poly.type
_entity_poly.pdbx_seq_one_letter_code
_entity_poly.pdbx_strand_id
1 'polypeptide(L)'
;MVPCQTHVLLKWQEHFNSSWAVEDTIETARRHGAAALYDRLLQNKEVVTLAQPIQELVGPRLPDFECESSASTEKEEYLASLLSSQRWLAHRMLTQTSFTLSLHHRLVVLQRIYYAIHSKYHDKFCVQLPSQSTDSGKECGQLEATSECCRGGAVSNMKSGTDVLIEMGVRTGLSLLFSLLQQNWRYAASIYPESVLCNDVLATACSVLASLPPLSLANENKIPSVGLDCLAQVAEFLKKTSVISGTGVADPTGRRLALELLLGLAMHRGSLKFLLEWVEVALDRGGAVLYLFSIYRWL
;
A
#
# COMPACT_ATOMS: atom_id res chain seq x y z
N MET A 1 -7.66 -16.46 -8.37
CA MET A 1 -6.39 -16.54 -7.59
C MET A 1 -6.36 -17.91 -6.93
N VAL A 2 -5.47 -18.79 -7.38
CA VAL A 2 -5.31 -20.11 -6.75
C VAL A 2 -4.56 -19.90 -5.43
N PRO A 3 -5.06 -20.40 -4.30
CA PRO A 3 -4.33 -20.33 -3.06
C PRO A 3 -3.08 -21.20 -3.20
N CYS A 4 -1.90 -20.58 -3.19
CA CYS A 4 -0.68 -21.31 -2.86
C CYS A 4 -0.85 -21.75 -1.40
N GLN A 5 -1.35 -22.97 -1.18
CA GLN A 5 -1.32 -23.62 0.12
C GLN A 5 0.16 -23.73 0.51
N THR A 6 0.63 -22.73 1.23
CA THR A 6 1.91 -22.82 1.91
C THR A 6 1.67 -23.79 3.06
N HIS A 7 2.28 -24.96 3.00
CA HIS A 7 2.11 -26.06 3.95
C HIS A 7 2.78 -25.77 5.30
N VAL A 8 2.64 -24.54 5.79
CA VAL A 8 3.32 -24.02 6.96
C VAL A 8 2.28 -23.39 7.86
N LEU A 9 2.23 -23.85 9.11
CA LEU A 9 1.47 -23.19 10.15
C LEU A 9 2.36 -22.13 10.80
N LEU A 10 1.90 -20.88 10.75
CA LEU A 10 2.60 -19.73 11.30
C LEU A 10 2.04 -19.41 12.69
N LYS A 11 2.90 -19.46 13.70
CA LYS A 11 2.56 -19.07 15.08
C LYS A 11 3.66 -18.18 15.62
N TRP A 12 3.52 -16.88 15.40
CA TRP A 12 4.51 -15.89 15.83
C TRP A 12 4.58 -15.79 17.35
N GLN A 13 5.80 -15.73 17.88
CA GLN A 13 6.05 -15.59 19.31
C GLN A 13 6.43 -14.15 19.61
N GLU A 14 5.62 -13.47 20.42
CA GLU A 14 5.73 -12.03 20.66
C GLU A 14 7.07 -11.61 21.28
N HIS A 15 7.68 -12.48 22.10
CA HIS A 15 8.97 -12.20 22.74
C HIS A 15 10.14 -12.07 21.77
N PHE A 16 10.02 -12.57 20.52
CA PHE A 16 11.03 -12.34 19.48
C PHE A 16 10.78 -11.07 18.66
N ASN A 17 9.69 -10.32 18.89
CA ASN A 17 9.36 -9.15 18.07
C ASN A 17 10.42 -8.05 18.13
N SER A 18 11.06 -7.83 19.27
CA SER A 18 12.15 -6.85 19.39
C SER A 18 13.37 -7.24 18.57
N SER A 19 13.74 -8.53 18.56
CA SER A 19 14.84 -9.08 17.76
C SER A 19 14.55 -8.98 16.27
N TRP A 20 13.36 -9.41 15.83
CA TRP A 20 12.98 -9.39 14.41
C TRP A 20 12.78 -7.98 13.85
N ALA A 21 12.44 -6.99 14.69
CA ALA A 21 12.26 -5.60 14.25
C ALA A 21 13.58 -4.84 14.01
N VAL A 22 14.73 -5.41 14.41
CA VAL A 22 16.07 -4.83 14.21
C VAL A 22 16.85 -5.60 13.13
N GLU A 23 16.28 -6.67 12.59
CA GLU A 23 16.96 -7.52 11.60
C GLU A 23 17.26 -6.75 10.29
N ASP A 24 18.48 -6.93 9.76
CA ASP A 24 18.95 -6.23 8.56
C ASP A 24 18.20 -6.67 7.29
N THR A 25 17.68 -5.69 6.55
CA THR A 25 16.99 -5.89 5.27
C THR A 25 17.90 -6.45 4.16
N ILE A 26 19.22 -6.34 4.31
CA ILE A 26 20.18 -6.87 3.33
C ILE A 26 20.28 -8.39 3.40
N GLU A 27 20.23 -8.97 4.61
CA GLU A 27 20.33 -10.42 4.80
C GLU A 27 19.07 -11.15 4.33
N THR A 28 17.90 -10.52 4.44
CA THR A 28 16.64 -11.05 3.90
C THR A 28 16.63 -11.07 2.36
N ALA A 29 17.35 -10.15 1.71
CA ALA A 29 17.46 -10.08 0.26
C ALA A 29 18.42 -11.15 -0.33
N ARG A 30 19.40 -11.61 0.46
CA ARG A 30 20.37 -12.65 0.05
C ARG A 30 19.75 -14.05 0.15
N ARG A 31 20.13 -14.96 -0.75
CA ARG A 31 19.59 -16.34 -0.79
C ARG A 31 19.96 -17.11 0.48
N HIS A 32 21.23 -17.04 0.87
CA HIS A 32 21.75 -17.74 2.05
C HIS A 32 21.26 -17.12 3.35
N GLY A 33 21.20 -15.78 3.44
CA GLY A 33 20.67 -15.07 4.60
C GLY A 33 19.20 -15.40 4.85
N ALA A 34 18.35 -15.36 3.82
CA ALA A 34 16.95 -15.74 3.94
C ALA A 34 16.73 -17.20 4.38
N ALA A 35 17.58 -18.13 3.93
CA ALA A 35 17.53 -19.52 4.37
C ALA A 35 17.88 -19.65 5.86
N ALA A 36 18.96 -19.00 6.31
CA ALA A 36 19.35 -19.01 7.73
C ALA A 36 18.30 -18.37 8.65
N LEU A 37 17.63 -17.29 8.20
CA LEU A 37 16.52 -16.68 8.93
C LEU A 37 15.29 -17.58 8.98
N TYR A 38 15.01 -18.31 7.90
CA TYR A 38 13.94 -19.31 7.90
C TYR A 38 14.25 -20.48 8.84
N ASP A 39 15.50 -20.95 8.88
CA ASP A 39 15.94 -21.97 9.85
C ASP A 39 15.81 -21.48 11.29
N ARG A 40 16.08 -20.19 11.55
CA ARG A 40 15.82 -19.55 12.85
C ARG A 40 14.34 -19.60 13.22
N LEU A 41 13.42 -19.39 12.27
CA LEU A 41 11.98 -19.51 12.50
C LEU A 41 11.55 -20.94 12.85
N LEU A 42 12.14 -21.94 12.19
CA LEU A 42 11.92 -23.35 12.49
C LEU A 42 12.43 -23.71 13.89
N GLN A 43 13.64 -23.26 14.25
CA GLN A 43 14.23 -23.47 15.58
C GLN A 43 13.39 -22.83 16.69
N ASN A 44 12.88 -21.63 16.43
CA ASN A 44 12.00 -20.93 17.34
C ASN A 44 10.60 -21.54 17.41
N LYS A 45 10.25 -22.54 16.59
CA LYS A 45 8.90 -23.12 16.47
C LYS A 45 7.83 -22.09 16.08
N GLU A 46 8.23 -21.03 15.38
CA GLU A 46 7.30 -20.03 14.83
C GLU A 46 6.70 -20.49 13.49
N VAL A 47 7.39 -21.42 12.82
CA VAL A 47 7.03 -22.05 11.56
C VAL A 47 6.98 -23.56 11.80
N VAL A 48 5.84 -24.18 11.52
CA VAL A 48 5.69 -25.65 11.57
C VAL A 48 5.34 -26.16 10.18
N THR A 49 6.23 -26.96 9.59
CA THR A 49 5.97 -27.63 8.31
C THR A 49 4.95 -28.75 8.51
N LEU A 50 3.82 -28.68 7.82
CA LEU A 50 2.85 -29.77 7.77
C LEU A 50 3.39 -30.87 6.87
N ALA A 51 3.35 -32.11 7.34
CA ALA A 51 3.76 -33.27 6.55
C ALA A 51 2.94 -33.34 5.26
N GLN A 52 3.61 -33.47 4.11
CA GLN A 52 2.94 -33.69 2.85
C GLN A 52 2.27 -35.07 2.87
N PRO A 53 0.99 -35.20 2.47
CA PRO A 53 0.44 -36.52 2.23
C PRO A 53 1.29 -37.18 1.13
N ILE A 54 1.87 -38.34 1.45
CA ILE A 54 2.54 -39.20 0.47
C ILE A 54 1.43 -39.74 -0.43
N GLN A 55 1.05 -38.95 -1.42
CA GLN A 55 0.16 -39.41 -2.47
C GLN A 55 1.07 -40.02 -3.54
N GLU A 56 1.10 -41.35 -3.52
CA GLU A 56 1.71 -42.18 -4.56
C GLU A 56 1.31 -41.60 -5.92
N LEU A 57 2.28 -41.45 -6.83
CA LEU A 57 2.02 -41.08 -8.23
C LEU A 57 1.32 -42.26 -8.93
N VAL A 58 0.12 -42.61 -8.51
CA VAL A 58 -0.73 -43.55 -9.21
C VAL A 58 -1.34 -42.76 -10.36
N GLY A 59 -0.79 -42.98 -11.57
CA GLY A 59 -1.41 -42.50 -12.79
C GLY A 59 -2.83 -43.07 -12.93
N PRO A 60 -3.67 -42.48 -13.79
CA PRO A 60 -4.98 -43.06 -14.08
C PRO A 60 -4.81 -44.53 -14.49
N ARG A 61 -5.57 -45.44 -13.88
CA ARG A 61 -5.56 -46.85 -14.28
C ARG A 61 -6.07 -46.93 -15.71
N LEU A 62 -5.20 -47.37 -16.61
CA LEU A 62 -5.57 -47.59 -18.00
C LEU A 62 -6.53 -48.79 -18.08
N PRO A 63 -7.60 -48.72 -18.88
CA PRO A 63 -8.47 -49.87 -19.11
C PRO A 63 -7.70 -51.05 -19.72
N ASP A 64 -8.17 -52.25 -19.45
CA ASP A 64 -7.74 -53.44 -20.18
C ASP A 64 -8.16 -53.33 -21.66
N PHE A 65 -7.44 -53.99 -22.58
CA PHE A 65 -7.71 -53.90 -24.01
C PHE A 65 -9.09 -54.50 -24.35
N GLU A 66 -10.04 -53.67 -24.77
CA GLU A 66 -11.33 -54.07 -25.30
C GLU A 66 -11.37 -53.86 -26.83
N CYS A 67 -11.81 -54.89 -27.58
CA CYS A 67 -11.81 -54.91 -29.05
C CYS A 67 -12.99 -54.14 -29.68
N GLU A 68 -13.92 -53.66 -28.86
CA GLU A 68 -15.15 -52.99 -29.31
C GLU A 68 -14.99 -51.46 -29.26
N SER A 69 -15.42 -50.77 -30.32
CA SER A 69 -15.21 -49.33 -30.47
C SER A 69 -16.23 -48.49 -29.70
N SER A 70 -16.13 -48.42 -28.36
CA SER A 70 -16.83 -47.41 -27.52
C SER A 70 -16.11 -46.05 -27.53
N ALA A 71 -15.54 -45.63 -28.66
CA ALA A 71 -14.20 -45.05 -28.61
C ALA A 71 -14.05 -43.51 -28.78
N SER A 72 -15.11 -42.69 -28.66
CA SER A 72 -14.97 -41.23 -28.77
C SER A 72 -15.18 -40.48 -27.46
N THR A 73 -16.28 -40.69 -26.74
CA THR A 73 -16.59 -39.99 -25.48
C THR A 73 -15.70 -40.45 -24.34
N GLU A 74 -15.49 -41.75 -24.19
CA GLU A 74 -14.56 -42.32 -23.20
C GLU A 74 -13.12 -41.86 -23.46
N LYS A 75 -12.73 -41.73 -24.73
CA LYS A 75 -11.42 -41.20 -25.13
C LYS A 75 -11.23 -39.75 -24.67
N GLU A 76 -12.25 -38.90 -24.80
CA GLU A 76 -12.19 -37.52 -24.31
C GLU A 76 -12.07 -37.46 -22.79
N GLU A 77 -12.79 -38.32 -22.07
CA GLU A 77 -12.69 -38.43 -20.60
C GLU A 77 -11.31 -38.91 -20.15
N TYR A 78 -10.73 -39.91 -20.81
CA TYR A 78 -9.36 -40.37 -20.52
C TYR A 78 -8.32 -39.30 -20.86
N LEU A 79 -8.48 -38.58 -21.98
CA LEU A 79 -7.61 -37.46 -22.32
C LEU A 79 -7.72 -36.33 -21.29
N ALA A 80 -8.93 -36.00 -20.84
CA ALA A 80 -9.15 -34.99 -19.80
C ALA A 80 -8.51 -35.41 -18.48
N SER A 81 -8.69 -36.68 -18.08
CA SER A 81 -8.05 -37.27 -16.89
C SER A 81 -6.53 -37.22 -17.00
N LEU A 82 -5.94 -37.63 -18.13
CA LEU A 82 -4.50 -37.59 -18.38
C LEU A 82 -3.97 -36.16 -18.32
N LEU A 83 -4.59 -35.19 -19.01
CA LEU A 83 -4.19 -33.79 -19.00
C LEU A 83 -4.30 -33.18 -17.60
N SER A 84 -5.34 -33.54 -16.84
CA SER A 84 -5.50 -33.10 -15.45
C SER A 84 -4.38 -33.64 -14.56
N SER A 85 -4.00 -34.92 -14.73
CA SER A 85 -2.90 -35.54 -14.00
C SER A 85 -1.55 -34.90 -14.35
N GLN A 86 -1.30 -34.62 -15.63
CA GLN A 86 -0.09 -33.95 -16.11
C GLN A 86 0.01 -32.52 -15.58
N ARG A 87 -1.10 -31.76 -15.62
CA ARG A 87 -1.15 -30.41 -15.05
C ARG A 87 -0.89 -30.42 -13.55
N TRP A 88 -1.48 -31.37 -12.82
CA TRP A 88 -1.26 -31.52 -11.39
C TRP A 88 0.19 -31.87 -11.07
N LEU A 89 0.78 -32.81 -11.82
CA LEU A 89 2.18 -33.19 -11.69
C LEU A 89 3.11 -32.00 -11.99
N ALA A 90 2.85 -31.26 -13.07
CA ALA A 90 3.61 -30.07 -13.43
C ALA A 90 3.55 -29.02 -12.30
N HIS A 91 2.36 -28.74 -11.77
CA HIS A 91 2.21 -27.83 -10.64
C HIS A 91 2.99 -28.29 -9.41
N ARG A 92 2.91 -29.58 -9.06
CA ARG A 92 3.66 -30.16 -7.94
C ARG A 92 5.17 -30.09 -8.15
N MET A 93 5.66 -30.36 -9.36
CA MET A 93 7.09 -30.26 -9.66
C MET A 93 7.57 -28.81 -9.56
N LEU A 94 6.77 -27.85 -10.05
CA LEU A 94 7.08 -26.42 -9.96
C LEU A 94 7.13 -25.92 -8.51
N THR A 95 6.25 -26.40 -7.64
CA THR A 95 6.26 -26.03 -6.20
C THR A 95 7.42 -26.65 -5.44
N GLN A 96 7.95 -27.77 -5.91
CA GLN A 96 9.11 -28.47 -5.32
C GLN A 96 10.45 -27.98 -5.86
N THR A 97 10.47 -27.01 -6.79
CA THR A 97 11.73 -26.43 -7.26
C THR A 97 12.44 -25.65 -6.15
N SER A 98 13.77 -25.69 -6.15
CA SER A 98 14.61 -24.96 -5.21
C SER A 98 14.37 -23.44 -5.26
N PHE A 99 13.98 -22.91 -6.42
CA PHE A 99 13.60 -21.52 -6.59
C PHE A 99 12.31 -21.18 -5.82
N THR A 100 11.24 -21.97 -6.00
CA THR A 100 9.97 -21.75 -5.30
C THR A 100 10.14 -21.88 -3.80
N LEU A 101 10.92 -22.87 -3.34
CA LEU A 101 11.25 -23.06 -1.93
C LEU A 101 12.01 -21.85 -1.36
N SER A 102 13.04 -21.38 -2.07
CA SER A 102 13.81 -20.19 -1.65
C SER A 102 12.95 -18.92 -1.61
N LEU A 103 12.00 -18.76 -2.53
CA LEU A 103 11.06 -17.64 -2.55
C LEU A 103 10.09 -17.74 -1.37
N HIS A 104 9.58 -18.94 -1.09
CA HIS A 104 8.73 -19.20 0.06
C HIS A 104 9.43 -18.83 1.38
N HIS A 105 10.68 -19.25 1.57
CA HIS A 105 11.47 -18.89 2.77
C HIS A 105 11.57 -17.37 2.95
N ARG A 106 11.89 -16.64 1.87
CA ARG A 106 11.95 -15.17 1.88
C ARG A 106 10.62 -14.53 2.25
N LEU A 107 9.53 -15.01 1.67
CA LEU A 107 8.20 -14.47 1.92
C LEU A 107 7.80 -14.63 3.40
N VAL A 108 8.03 -15.81 3.98
CA VAL A 108 7.71 -16.08 5.39
C VAL A 108 8.57 -15.23 6.33
N VAL A 109 9.87 -15.07 6.03
CA VAL A 109 10.77 -14.20 6.81
C VAL A 109 10.34 -12.73 6.73
N LEU A 110 9.99 -12.23 5.55
CA LEU A 110 9.48 -10.87 5.39
C LEU A 110 8.15 -10.67 6.13
N GLN A 111 7.26 -11.67 6.09
CA GLN A 111 6.00 -11.64 6.83
C GLN A 111 6.25 -11.56 8.36
N ARG A 112 7.24 -12.30 8.89
CA ARG A 112 7.64 -12.21 10.31
C ARG A 112 8.15 -10.83 10.68
N ILE A 113 9.06 -10.27 9.88
CA ILE A 113 9.69 -8.97 10.14
C ILE A 113 8.64 -7.88 10.08
N TYR A 114 7.76 -7.93 9.08
CA TYR A 114 6.62 -7.01 8.99
C TYR A 114 5.74 -7.09 10.25
N TYR A 115 5.40 -8.30 10.70
CA TYR A 115 4.61 -8.48 11.93
C TYR A 115 5.33 -7.91 13.16
N ALA A 116 6.65 -8.12 13.28
CA ALA A 116 7.46 -7.57 14.38
C ALA A 116 7.49 -6.04 14.40
N ILE A 117 7.71 -5.42 13.23
CA ILE A 117 7.70 -3.96 13.06
C ILE A 117 6.30 -3.42 13.37
N HIS A 118 5.27 -4.06 12.82
CA HIS A 118 3.88 -3.68 13.07
C HIS A 118 3.55 -3.73 14.56
N SER A 119 3.89 -4.82 15.25
CA SER A 119 3.66 -4.96 16.70
C SER A 119 4.41 -3.87 17.49
N LYS A 120 5.66 -3.57 17.13
CA LYS A 120 6.50 -2.57 17.83
C LYS A 120 5.98 -1.14 17.71
N TYR A 121 5.46 -0.75 16.55
CA TYR A 121 5.09 0.65 16.25
C TYR A 121 3.58 0.92 16.21
N HIS A 122 2.74 -0.07 15.87
CA HIS A 122 1.30 0.12 15.70
C HIS A 122 0.43 -0.46 16.83
N ASP A 123 0.85 -1.55 17.49
CA ASP A 123 0.01 -2.21 18.51
C ASP A 123 -0.13 -1.39 19.80
N LYS A 124 0.88 -0.57 20.11
CA LYS A 124 0.84 0.38 21.23
C LYS A 124 -0.27 1.43 21.12
N PHE A 125 -0.83 1.64 19.92
CA PHE A 125 -1.97 2.52 19.69
C PHE A 125 -3.33 1.81 19.77
N CYS A 126 -3.37 0.47 19.73
CA CYS A 126 -4.61 -0.31 19.79
C CYS A 126 -4.95 -0.77 21.22
N VAL A 127 -3.94 -0.98 22.07
CA VAL A 127 -4.09 -1.50 23.44
C VAL A 127 -4.50 -0.43 24.48
N GLN A 128 -4.66 0.85 24.10
CA GLN A 128 -5.12 1.93 24.99
C GLN A 128 -6.64 2.16 25.01
N LEU A 129 -7.47 1.16 24.71
CA LEU A 129 -8.89 1.21 25.06
C LEU A 129 -9.10 0.47 26.41
N PRO A 130 -9.34 1.17 27.53
CA PRO A 130 -9.51 0.50 28.81
C PRO A 130 -10.92 -0.11 28.89
N SER A 131 -11.03 -1.43 28.79
CA SER A 131 -12.16 -2.17 29.33
C SER A 131 -11.90 -2.49 30.80
N GLN A 132 -12.15 -1.51 31.66
CA GLN A 132 -12.38 -1.78 33.08
C GLN A 132 -13.84 -2.20 33.26
N SER A 133 -14.08 -3.49 33.51
CA SER A 133 -14.95 -3.95 34.61
C SER A 133 -15.00 -5.48 34.64
N THR A 134 -14.39 -6.04 35.68
CA THR A 134 -14.74 -7.34 36.27
C THR A 134 -16.06 -7.19 37.03
N ASP A 135 -17.06 -8.03 36.80
CA ASP A 135 -17.36 -9.20 37.67
C ASP A 135 -18.82 -9.71 37.53
N SER A 136 -18.97 -11.03 37.65
CA SER A 136 -20.16 -11.84 38.01
C SER A 136 -21.28 -12.16 36.99
N GLY A 137 -21.15 -13.36 36.39
CA GLY A 137 -22.10 -14.50 36.46
C GLY A 137 -23.58 -14.35 36.02
N LYS A 138 -23.95 -15.02 34.91
CA LYS A 138 -24.95 -16.11 34.82
C LYS A 138 -25.35 -16.43 33.35
N GLU A 139 -25.17 -17.71 33.00
CA GLU A 139 -26.00 -18.61 32.16
C GLU A 139 -26.49 -18.23 30.74
N CYS A 140 -26.04 -19.07 29.79
CA CYS A 140 -26.81 -19.81 28.77
C CYS A 140 -27.36 -19.12 27.48
N GLY A 141 -27.13 -19.78 26.33
CA GLY A 141 -27.83 -19.62 25.04
C GLY A 141 -26.96 -19.06 23.90
N GLN A 142 -26.32 -19.88 23.06
CA GLN A 142 -26.83 -20.54 21.84
C GLN A 142 -26.74 -19.67 20.55
N LEU A 143 -25.97 -20.21 19.60
CA LEU A 143 -25.95 -20.09 18.13
C LEU A 143 -26.90 -19.05 17.49
N GLU A 144 -26.40 -18.24 16.55
CA GLU A 144 -26.66 -18.41 15.10
C GLU A 144 -25.89 -17.39 14.25
N ALA A 145 -25.57 -17.81 13.03
CA ALA A 145 -24.91 -17.07 11.98
C ALA A 145 -25.91 -16.20 11.20
N THR A 146 -25.45 -15.08 10.62
CA THR A 146 -26.01 -14.60 9.34
C THR A 146 -24.94 -13.86 8.54
N SER A 147 -24.55 -14.52 7.46
CA SER A 147 -24.02 -13.92 6.25
C SER A 147 -25.14 -13.15 5.56
N GLU A 148 -24.94 -11.88 5.25
CA GLU A 148 -25.68 -11.23 4.16
C GLU A 148 -24.73 -10.36 3.31
N CYS A 149 -24.29 -10.94 2.20
CA CYS A 149 -24.01 -10.15 1.02
C CYS A 149 -25.33 -9.75 0.36
N CYS A 150 -25.29 -8.54 -0.19
CA CYS A 150 -25.89 -8.14 -1.46
C CYS A 150 -27.20 -7.35 -1.36
N ARG A 151 -27.13 -6.01 -1.57
CA ARG A 151 -27.81 -5.32 -2.70
C ARG A 151 -27.63 -3.79 -2.66
N GLY A 152 -27.10 -3.26 -3.76
CA GLY A 152 -27.78 -2.29 -4.62
C GLY A 152 -28.08 -0.87 -4.09
N GLY A 153 -27.66 0.11 -4.87
CA GLY A 153 -28.37 1.38 -5.01
C GLY A 153 -27.61 2.58 -4.50
N ALA A 154 -27.40 3.55 -5.40
CA ALA A 154 -27.06 4.91 -5.05
C ALA A 154 -28.04 5.43 -3.98
N VAL A 155 -27.57 5.53 -2.74
CA VAL A 155 -28.24 6.28 -1.69
C VAL A 155 -27.31 7.41 -1.33
N SER A 156 -27.69 8.60 -1.80
CA SER A 156 -27.16 9.87 -1.39
C SER A 156 -27.12 9.93 0.14
N ASN A 157 -25.92 9.84 0.72
CA ASN A 157 -25.68 10.40 2.05
C ASN A 157 -26.06 11.88 1.95
N MET A 158 -27.24 12.25 2.46
CA MET A 158 -27.65 13.65 2.56
C MET A 158 -26.65 14.32 3.50
N LYS A 159 -25.66 14.99 2.91
CA LYS A 159 -24.66 15.80 3.62
C LYS A 159 -25.40 16.74 4.56
N SER A 160 -25.00 16.78 5.83
CA SER A 160 -25.59 17.68 6.81
C SER A 160 -25.50 19.13 6.29
N GLY A 161 -26.46 20.00 6.60
CA GLY A 161 -26.41 21.39 6.15
C GLY A 161 -25.10 22.11 6.53
N THR A 162 -24.48 21.69 7.64
CA THR A 162 -23.15 22.13 8.09
C THR A 162 -22.03 21.62 7.18
N ASP A 163 -22.07 20.36 6.73
CA ASP A 163 -21.10 19.79 5.79
C ASP A 163 -21.15 20.50 4.44
N VAL A 164 -22.35 20.86 3.97
CA VAL A 164 -22.52 21.62 2.72
C VAL A 164 -21.93 23.02 2.84
N LEU A 165 -22.11 23.68 3.99
CA LEU A 165 -21.51 24.98 4.28
C LEU A 165 -19.98 24.91 4.34
N ILE A 166 -19.43 23.89 5.00
CA ILE A 166 -17.96 23.66 5.06
C ILE A 166 -17.43 23.39 3.66
N GLU A 167 -18.08 22.52 2.89
CA GLU A 167 -17.69 22.21 1.52
C GLU A 167 -17.73 23.44 0.62
N MET A 168 -18.79 24.25 0.69
CA MET A 168 -18.93 25.50 -0.05
C MET A 168 -17.82 26.49 0.34
N GLY A 169 -17.57 26.68 1.64
CA GLY A 169 -16.54 27.59 2.15
C GLY A 169 -15.13 27.17 1.73
N VAL A 170 -14.80 25.89 1.82
CA VAL A 170 -13.48 25.37 1.42
C VAL A 170 -13.30 25.47 -0.10
N ARG A 171 -14.28 25.04 -0.91
CA ARG A 171 -14.17 25.10 -2.38
C ARG A 171 -14.06 26.53 -2.89
N THR A 172 -14.87 27.45 -2.36
CA THR A 172 -14.82 28.87 -2.76
C THR A 172 -13.54 29.54 -2.28
N GLY A 173 -13.10 29.26 -1.05
CA GLY A 173 -11.85 29.79 -0.49
C GLY A 173 -10.62 29.34 -1.27
N LEU A 174 -10.52 28.05 -1.63
CA LEU A 174 -9.42 27.54 -2.45
C LEU A 174 -9.42 28.14 -3.85
N SER A 175 -10.60 28.26 -4.48
CA SER A 175 -10.72 28.88 -5.81
C SER A 175 -10.25 30.34 -5.80
N LEU A 176 -10.63 31.10 -4.77
CA LEU A 176 -10.18 32.47 -4.57
C LEU A 176 -8.66 32.53 -4.35
N LEU A 177 -8.13 31.68 -3.47
CA LEU A 177 -6.70 31.61 -3.17
C LEU A 177 -5.87 31.32 -4.44
N PHE A 178 -6.27 30.31 -5.22
CA PHE A 178 -5.59 29.97 -6.47
C PHE A 178 -5.66 31.10 -7.49
N SER A 179 -6.79 31.78 -7.60
CA SER A 179 -6.97 32.93 -8.49
C SER A 179 -6.07 34.11 -8.10
N LEU A 180 -6.00 34.42 -6.80
CA LEU A 180 -5.15 35.48 -6.27
C LEU A 180 -3.66 35.17 -6.47
N LEU A 181 -3.23 33.94 -6.19
CA LEU A 181 -1.85 33.53 -6.41
C LEU A 181 -1.47 33.66 -7.89
N GLN A 182 -2.32 33.17 -8.80
CA GLN A 182 -2.09 33.32 -10.23
C GLN A 182 -2.09 34.78 -10.69
N GLN A 183 -2.99 35.61 -10.15
CA GLN A 183 -3.05 37.04 -10.49
C GLN A 183 -1.80 37.77 -10.01
N ASN A 184 -1.32 37.47 -8.79
CA ASN A 184 -0.11 38.09 -8.26
C ASN A 184 1.13 37.71 -9.08
N TRP A 185 1.27 36.46 -9.51
CA TRP A 185 2.36 36.10 -10.42
C TRP A 185 2.26 36.80 -11.79
N ARG A 186 1.05 36.91 -12.37
CA ARG A 186 0.84 37.66 -13.62
C ARG A 186 1.15 39.16 -13.48
N TYR A 187 0.85 39.74 -12.33
CA TYR A 187 1.08 41.16 -12.03
C TYR A 187 2.53 41.45 -11.65
N ALA A 188 3.19 40.56 -10.90
CA ALA A 188 4.61 40.67 -10.56
C ALA A 188 5.50 40.55 -11.81
N ALA A 189 5.08 39.78 -12.82
CA ALA A 189 5.75 39.70 -14.10
C ALA A 189 5.74 41.02 -14.91
N SER A 190 4.82 41.96 -14.61
CA SER A 190 4.63 43.17 -15.43
C SER A 190 5.14 44.47 -14.82
N ILE A 191 5.23 44.61 -13.49
CA ILE A 191 5.45 45.93 -12.86
C ILE A 191 6.56 45.94 -11.79
N TYR A 192 6.69 44.91 -10.94
CA TYR A 192 7.74 44.83 -9.91
C TYR A 192 8.18 43.37 -9.65
N PRO A 193 9.38 42.95 -10.09
CA PRO A 193 9.88 41.59 -9.87
C PRO A 193 10.31 41.29 -8.42
N GLU A 194 10.40 42.29 -7.55
CA GLU A 194 11.00 42.17 -6.21
C GLU A 194 10.01 41.78 -5.08
N SER A 195 8.70 41.74 -5.34
CA SER A 195 7.71 41.43 -4.29
C SER A 195 6.65 40.41 -4.73
N VAL A 196 7.08 39.16 -4.93
CA VAL A 196 6.18 38.05 -5.23
C VAL A 196 5.65 37.45 -3.93
N LEU A 197 4.55 38.01 -3.41
CA LEU A 197 3.86 37.52 -2.20
C LEU A 197 3.57 36.01 -2.25
N CYS A 198 3.34 35.46 -3.44
CA CYS A 198 3.12 34.01 -3.61
C CYS A 198 4.30 33.16 -3.14
N ASN A 199 5.53 33.63 -3.31
CA ASN A 199 6.72 32.90 -2.90
C ASN A 199 6.77 32.80 -1.37
N ASP A 200 6.44 33.88 -0.65
CA ASP A 200 6.37 33.88 0.81
C ASP A 200 5.27 32.96 1.34
N VAL A 201 4.11 32.94 0.66
CA VAL A 201 3.01 32.02 1.00
C VAL A 201 3.43 30.56 0.82
N LEU A 202 4.06 30.22 -0.31
CA LEU A 202 4.54 28.86 -0.56
C LEU A 202 5.69 28.46 0.37
N ALA A 203 6.61 29.38 0.68
CA ALA A 203 7.70 29.14 1.62
C ALA A 203 7.17 28.89 3.04
N THR A 204 6.17 29.67 3.46
CA THR A 204 5.49 29.48 4.75
C THR A 204 4.77 28.14 4.78
N ALA A 205 4.06 27.77 3.71
CA ALA A 205 3.42 26.45 3.61
C ALA A 205 4.44 25.30 3.69
N CYS A 206 5.59 25.42 3.03
CA CYS A 206 6.68 24.45 3.15
C CYS A 206 7.21 24.34 4.59
N SER A 207 7.38 25.48 5.27
CA SER A 207 7.84 25.51 6.67
C SER A 207 6.83 24.89 7.62
N VAL A 208 5.54 25.14 7.43
CA VAL A 208 4.48 24.53 8.24
C VAL A 208 4.41 23.03 7.99
N LEU A 209 4.57 22.60 6.73
CA LEU A 209 4.58 21.18 6.40
C LEU A 209 5.78 20.47 7.06
N ALA A 210 6.96 21.10 7.03
CA ALA A 210 8.17 20.56 7.65
C ALA A 210 8.11 20.49 9.19
N SER A 211 7.25 21.28 9.84
CA SER A 211 7.04 21.21 11.29
C SER A 211 6.03 20.15 11.71
N LEU A 212 5.29 19.55 10.76
CA LEU A 212 4.40 18.43 11.07
C LEU A 212 5.21 17.16 11.35
N PRO A 213 4.75 16.30 12.28
CA PRO A 213 5.31 14.97 12.44
C PRO A 213 5.32 14.20 11.11
N PRO A 214 6.35 13.36 10.86
CA PRO A 214 6.39 12.55 9.65
C PRO A 214 5.14 11.68 9.57
N LEU A 215 4.62 11.49 8.34
CA LEU A 215 3.42 10.69 8.07
C LEU A 215 2.12 11.20 8.72
N SER A 216 2.07 12.47 9.16
CA SER A 216 0.85 13.07 9.75
C SER A 216 -0.40 12.98 8.87
N LEU A 217 -0.25 12.88 7.54
CA LEU A 217 -1.35 12.79 6.58
C LEU A 217 -1.52 11.38 6.01
N ALA A 218 -0.81 10.38 6.52
CA ALA A 218 -0.82 9.02 5.96
C ALA A 218 -2.07 8.22 6.33
N ASN A 219 -2.74 8.59 7.42
CA ASN A 219 -3.98 7.94 7.83
C ASN A 219 -5.19 8.69 7.25
N GLU A 220 -5.54 8.36 6.01
CA GLU A 220 -6.67 8.99 5.31
C GLU A 220 -8.01 8.80 6.03
N ASN A 221 -8.14 7.76 6.88
CA ASN A 221 -9.36 7.51 7.67
C ASN A 221 -9.59 8.55 8.78
N LYS A 222 -8.55 9.30 9.17
CA LYS A 222 -8.65 10.40 10.17
C LYS A 222 -8.92 11.76 9.53
N ILE A 223 -8.85 11.86 8.20
CA ILE A 223 -9.03 13.10 7.46
C ILE A 223 -10.48 13.15 6.97
N PRO A 224 -11.25 14.23 7.25
CA PRO A 224 -12.59 14.36 6.71
C PRO A 224 -12.55 14.38 5.18
N SER A 225 -13.61 13.89 4.52
CA SER A 225 -13.70 13.79 3.06
C SER A 225 -13.39 15.12 2.34
N VAL A 226 -13.90 16.24 2.87
CA VAL A 226 -13.63 17.59 2.35
C VAL A 226 -12.14 17.96 2.45
N GLY A 227 -11.43 17.45 3.47
CA GLY A 227 -9.98 17.62 3.63
C GLY A 227 -9.18 16.85 2.59
N LEU A 228 -9.60 15.63 2.23
CA LEU A 228 -8.99 14.85 1.15
C LEU A 228 -9.17 15.53 -0.21
N ASP A 229 -10.37 16.04 -0.48
CA ASP A 229 -10.68 16.81 -1.69
C ASP A 229 -9.87 18.11 -1.77
N CYS A 230 -9.70 18.80 -0.64
CA CYS A 230 -8.84 19.97 -0.52
C CYS A 230 -7.38 19.64 -0.87
N LEU A 231 -6.82 18.59 -0.28
CA LEU A 231 -5.44 18.15 -0.57
C LEU A 231 -5.27 17.76 -2.04
N ALA A 232 -6.28 17.14 -2.66
CA ALA A 232 -6.26 16.81 -4.09
C ALA A 232 -6.26 18.06 -4.97
N GLN A 233 -7.11 19.05 -4.67
CA GLN A 233 -7.18 20.32 -5.40
C GLN A 233 -5.88 21.14 -5.26
N VAL A 234 -5.29 21.17 -4.06
CA VAL A 234 -3.99 21.82 -3.82
C VAL A 234 -2.89 21.11 -4.60
N ALA A 235 -2.85 19.77 -4.60
CA ALA A 235 -1.86 19.02 -5.37
C ALA A 235 -2.01 19.27 -6.89
N GLU A 236 -3.24 19.31 -7.41
CA GLU A 236 -3.50 19.63 -8.82
C GLU A 236 -3.06 21.05 -9.18
N PHE A 237 -3.33 22.02 -8.31
CA PHE A 237 -2.85 23.40 -8.49
C PHE A 237 -1.33 23.46 -8.51
N LEU A 238 -0.64 22.83 -7.56
CA LEU A 238 0.83 22.81 -7.51
C LEU A 238 1.44 22.15 -8.76
N LYS A 239 0.81 21.08 -9.27
CA LYS A 239 1.20 20.46 -10.55
C LYS A 239 1.10 21.44 -11.71
N LYS A 240 -0.04 22.14 -11.84
CA LYS A 240 -0.25 23.17 -12.88
C LYS A 240 0.75 24.32 -12.76
N THR A 241 1.04 24.76 -11.54
CA THR A 241 2.01 25.83 -11.25
C THR A 241 3.44 25.43 -11.57
N SER A 242 3.79 24.14 -11.42
CA SER A 242 5.14 23.62 -11.71
C SER A 242 5.47 23.47 -13.21
N VAL A 243 4.51 23.70 -14.11
CA VAL A 243 4.68 23.52 -15.56
C VAL A 243 5.63 24.57 -16.16
N ILE A 244 6.65 24.10 -16.90
CA ILE A 244 7.69 24.93 -17.54
C ILE A 244 7.34 25.38 -18.97
N SER A 245 6.32 24.77 -19.60
CA SER A 245 5.91 25.15 -20.96
C SER A 245 5.48 26.62 -21.01
N GLY A 246 5.80 27.32 -22.11
CA GLY A 246 5.87 28.78 -22.27
C GLY A 246 4.62 29.64 -21.99
N THR A 247 3.64 29.08 -21.29
CA THR A 247 2.46 29.75 -20.70
C THR A 247 2.52 29.79 -19.16
N GLY A 248 3.61 29.30 -18.56
CA GLY A 248 3.81 29.21 -17.12
C GLY A 248 3.61 30.56 -16.42
N VAL A 249 2.59 30.63 -15.58
CA VAL A 249 2.23 31.85 -14.85
C VAL A 249 3.26 32.16 -13.76
N ALA A 250 3.93 31.15 -13.19
CA ALA A 250 4.77 31.30 -12.01
C ALA A 250 6.26 31.49 -12.33
N ASP A 251 6.90 32.35 -11.53
CA ASP A 251 8.33 32.62 -11.54
C ASP A 251 9.16 31.33 -11.25
N PRO A 252 10.40 31.16 -11.76
CA PRO A 252 11.32 30.06 -11.39
C PRO A 252 11.36 29.73 -9.90
N THR A 253 11.36 30.73 -9.01
CA THR A 253 11.38 30.52 -7.57
C THR A 253 10.08 29.88 -7.06
N GLY A 254 8.92 30.38 -7.50
CA GLY A 254 7.60 29.84 -7.18
C GLY A 254 7.41 28.41 -7.69
N ARG A 255 7.95 28.09 -8.88
CA ARG A 255 7.94 26.71 -9.42
C ARG A 255 8.72 25.73 -8.55
N ARG A 256 9.90 26.14 -8.07
CA ARG A 256 10.71 25.34 -7.15
C ARG A 256 9.97 25.08 -5.84
N LEU A 257 9.41 26.12 -5.23
CA LEU A 257 8.66 26.01 -3.97
C LEU A 257 7.40 25.14 -4.13
N ALA A 258 6.71 25.24 -5.27
CA ALA A 258 5.54 24.41 -5.55
C ALA A 258 5.90 22.91 -5.66
N LEU A 259 7.02 22.58 -6.30
CA LEU A 259 7.53 21.20 -6.37
C LEU A 259 7.99 20.67 -5.02
N GLU A 260 8.65 21.52 -4.22
CA GLU A 260 9.08 21.16 -2.86
C GLU A 260 7.88 20.90 -1.94
N LEU A 261 6.84 21.73 -2.05
CA LEU A 261 5.59 21.53 -1.33
C LEU A 261 4.85 20.26 -1.79
N LEU A 262 4.85 19.97 -3.10
CA LEU A 262 4.26 18.74 -3.65
C LEU A 262 5.01 17.49 -3.11
N LEU A 263 6.34 17.55 -3.02
CA LEU A 263 7.15 16.47 -2.46
C LEU A 263 6.83 16.25 -0.98
N GLY A 264 6.81 17.33 -0.19
CA GLY A 264 6.46 17.26 1.22
C GLY A 264 5.08 16.64 1.42
N LEU A 265 4.08 17.05 0.62
CA LEU A 265 2.72 16.51 0.71
C LEU A 265 2.69 15.01 0.41
N ALA A 266 3.44 14.56 -0.61
CA ALA A 266 3.57 13.15 -0.94
C ALA A 266 4.23 12.35 0.21
N MET A 267 5.28 12.91 0.84
CA MET A 267 5.97 12.30 1.98
C MET A 267 5.04 12.17 3.20
N HIS A 268 4.28 13.21 3.54
CA HIS A 268 3.36 13.15 4.69
C HIS A 268 2.15 12.24 4.44
N ARG A 269 1.72 12.00 3.19
CA ARG A 269 0.68 11.03 2.83
C ARG A 269 1.17 9.58 2.88
N GLY A 270 2.47 9.32 2.87
CA GLY A 270 3.06 8.00 3.17
C GLY A 270 2.79 6.87 2.17
N SER A 271 2.17 7.15 1.02
CA SER A 271 1.89 6.15 -0.02
C SER A 271 2.78 6.35 -1.25
N LEU A 272 3.31 5.24 -1.77
CA LEU A 272 4.19 5.22 -2.94
C LEU A 272 3.54 5.85 -4.18
N LYS A 273 2.21 5.77 -4.30
CA LYS A 273 1.45 6.36 -5.41
C LYS A 273 1.71 7.87 -5.53
N PHE A 274 1.70 8.59 -4.42
CA PHE A 274 1.88 10.05 -4.43
C PHE A 274 3.33 10.44 -4.74
N LEU A 275 4.29 9.62 -4.30
CA LEU A 275 5.71 9.83 -4.61
C LEU A 275 6.00 9.58 -6.09
N LEU A 276 5.43 8.51 -6.67
CA LEU A 276 5.56 8.25 -8.11
C LEU A 276 4.91 9.35 -8.95
N GLU A 277 3.76 9.86 -8.53
CA GLU A 277 3.09 10.98 -9.19
C GLU A 277 3.92 12.28 -9.12
N TRP A 278 4.61 12.52 -8.00
CA TRP A 278 5.59 13.61 -7.91
C TRP A 278 6.77 13.41 -8.85
N VAL A 279 7.33 12.19 -8.90
CA VAL A 279 8.46 11.85 -9.78
C VAL A 279 8.07 12.06 -11.25
N GLU A 280 6.88 11.63 -11.66
CA GLU A 280 6.35 11.88 -13.01
C GLU A 280 6.33 13.39 -13.32
N VAL A 281 5.78 14.20 -12.42
CA VAL A 281 5.71 15.65 -12.59
C VAL A 281 7.09 16.31 -12.68
N ALA A 282 8.06 15.81 -11.90
CA ALA A 282 9.44 16.29 -11.90
C ALA A 282 10.25 15.85 -13.14
N LEU A 283 10.00 14.63 -13.65
CA LEU A 283 10.69 14.05 -14.81
C LEU A 283 10.20 14.60 -16.14
N ASP A 284 8.88 14.73 -16.32
CA ASP A 284 8.27 15.27 -17.55
C ASP A 284 8.73 16.70 -17.89
N ARG A 285 9.36 17.38 -16.92
CA ARG A 285 9.57 18.83 -16.96
C ARG A 285 11.00 19.26 -16.70
N GLY A 286 11.98 18.38 -16.94
CA GLY A 286 13.35 18.76 -17.34
C GLY A 286 14.22 19.45 -16.29
N GLY A 287 14.07 19.15 -14.99
CA GLY A 287 14.89 19.77 -13.94
C GLY A 287 15.47 18.83 -12.89
N ALA A 288 15.59 17.53 -13.18
CA ALA A 288 16.07 16.53 -12.22
C ALA A 288 17.40 16.88 -11.50
N VAL A 289 18.26 17.70 -12.12
CA VAL A 289 19.59 18.03 -11.60
C VAL A 289 19.56 19.15 -10.53
N LEU A 290 18.59 20.07 -10.55
CA LEU A 290 18.49 21.15 -9.55
C LEU A 290 17.62 20.79 -8.34
N TYR A 291 16.80 19.73 -8.44
CA TYR A 291 15.82 19.37 -7.40
C TYR A 291 16.28 18.25 -6.46
N LEU A 292 17.43 17.62 -6.73
CA LEU A 292 18.09 16.68 -5.83
C LEU A 292 18.38 17.29 -4.45
N PHE A 293 18.70 18.59 -4.38
CA PHE A 293 18.91 19.30 -3.10
C PHE A 293 17.63 19.41 -2.26
N SER A 294 16.45 19.52 -2.88
CA SER A 294 15.19 19.55 -2.13
C SER A 294 14.85 18.15 -1.59
N ILE A 295 15.28 17.06 -2.24
CA ILE A 295 15.13 15.69 -1.72
C ILE A 295 15.95 15.50 -0.43
N TYR A 296 17.19 16.00 -0.37
CA TYR A 296 18.04 15.94 0.83
C TYR A 296 17.49 16.70 2.04
N ARG A 297 16.58 17.66 1.85
CA ARG A 297 15.95 18.39 2.96
C ARG A 297 14.84 17.59 3.64
N TRP A 298 14.30 16.57 2.96
CA TRP A 298 13.19 15.74 3.43
C TRP A 298 13.60 14.28 3.74
N LEU A 299 14.84 13.90 3.45
CA LEU A 299 15.50 12.67 3.92
C LEU A 299 16.25 12.94 5.22
#